data_AF-A0A2H4X7L1-F1
#
_entry.id   AF-A0A2H4X7L1-F1
#
_cell.length_a   1.000
_cell.length_b   1.000
_cell.length_c   1.000
_cell.angle_alpha   90.00
_cell.angle_beta   90.00
_cell.angle_gamma   90.00
#
_symmetry.space_group_name_H-M   'P 1'
#
loop_
_entity.id
_entity.type
_entity.pdbx_description
1 polymer ?
#
loop_
_entity_poly.entity_id
_entity_poly.type
_entity_poly.pdbx_seq_one_letter_code
_entity_poly.pdbx_strand_id
1 'polypeptide(L)'
;RLFNSTRVPKLNKDELVSDEKARHLLVLRNGNFYVFNVLEKDGSIVKASEIKAHLNYILSDNTPTPEFPLGYLTSEDRNTWAIVRQKLLDNGNQEALHKVDSAVFCLCLDDFPVKDRVHLSHNMLHGSASNRWYDKSFSIIMTKDGTAAINFEHSWGDGVAVLRFQNEVFKDSTERPAVSPQSTPATVDSSNAVQKLTFNLDDPLKAAVTDAKKKFDALVSSLTIATMEFKRGGKEFLKTQKLSPDAISQLSFQMAFLRQYGQTT
;
A
#
# COMPACT_ATOMS: atom_id res chain seq x y z
N ARG A 1 6.73 -5.20 -13.15
CA ARG A 1 5.68 -6.00 -12.47
C ARG A 1 4.77 -5.09 -11.65
N LEU A 2 4.23 -4.04 -12.27
CA LEU A 2 3.39 -3.07 -11.55
C LEU A 2 2.05 -3.72 -11.18
N PHE A 3 1.36 -4.28 -12.16
CA PHE A 3 0.00 -4.79 -11.98
C PHE A 3 -0.05 -6.30 -11.79
N ASN A 4 -1.14 -6.77 -11.17
CA ASN A 4 -1.47 -8.19 -11.00
C ASN A 4 -0.36 -9.01 -10.36
N SER A 5 0.51 -8.36 -9.58
CA SER A 5 1.76 -8.94 -9.10
C SER A 5 1.88 -8.85 -7.58
N THR A 6 2.51 -9.85 -6.98
CA THR A 6 2.79 -9.89 -5.54
C THR A 6 4.04 -10.72 -5.27
N ARG A 7 4.68 -10.46 -4.13
CA ARG A 7 5.74 -11.27 -3.57
C ARG A 7 5.14 -12.34 -2.66
N VAL A 8 5.19 -13.60 -3.08
CA VAL A 8 4.72 -14.73 -2.28
C VAL A 8 5.85 -15.21 -1.36
N PRO A 9 5.65 -15.28 -0.03
CA PRO A 9 6.66 -15.79 0.87
C PRO A 9 6.91 -17.28 0.64
N LYS A 10 8.18 -17.68 0.62
CA LYS A 10 8.61 -19.08 0.50
C LYS A 10 9.79 -19.31 1.45
N LEU A 11 10.00 -20.55 1.86
CA LEU A 11 11.16 -20.88 2.68
C LEU A 11 12.45 -20.52 1.93
N ASN A 12 13.35 -19.81 2.62
CA ASN A 12 14.66 -19.35 2.16
C ASN A 12 14.66 -18.28 1.06
N LYS A 13 13.77 -18.35 0.07
CA LYS A 13 13.70 -17.39 -1.03
C LYS A 13 12.29 -17.25 -1.58
N ASP A 14 11.72 -16.07 -1.35
CA ASP A 14 10.41 -15.66 -1.87
C ASP A 14 10.31 -15.68 -3.40
N GLU A 15 9.08 -15.68 -3.89
CA GLU A 15 8.76 -15.75 -5.31
C GLU A 15 7.96 -14.53 -5.76
N LEU A 16 8.27 -14.01 -6.95
CA LEU A 16 7.50 -12.94 -7.59
C LEU A 16 6.51 -13.52 -8.57
N VAL A 17 5.22 -13.47 -8.22
CA VAL A 17 4.13 -14.06 -9.00
C VAL A 17 3.32 -12.95 -9.67
N SER A 18 2.82 -13.24 -10.87
CA SER A 18 1.94 -12.34 -11.64
C SER A 18 0.83 -13.15 -12.31
N ASP A 19 -0.41 -12.65 -12.29
CA ASP A 19 -1.55 -13.23 -13.04
C ASP A 19 -2.22 -12.16 -13.92
N GLU A 20 -1.75 -12.01 -15.16
CA GLU A 20 -2.22 -11.00 -16.10
C GLU A 20 -3.69 -11.18 -16.54
N LYS A 21 -4.33 -12.30 -16.19
CA LYS A 21 -5.74 -12.55 -16.52
C LYS A 21 -6.70 -11.95 -15.49
N ALA A 22 -6.22 -11.59 -14.31
CA ALA A 22 -7.04 -11.03 -13.25
C ALA A 22 -7.48 -9.60 -13.56
N ARG A 23 -8.75 -9.31 -13.24
CA ARG A 23 -9.45 -8.06 -13.63
C ARG A 23 -9.96 -7.26 -12.45
N HIS A 24 -9.72 -7.73 -11.23
CA HIS A 24 -10.27 -7.15 -10.00
C HIS A 24 -9.25 -6.30 -9.26
N LEU A 25 -9.77 -5.29 -8.57
CA LEU A 25 -9.06 -4.48 -7.59
C LEU A 25 -9.20 -5.13 -6.21
N LEU A 26 -8.13 -5.08 -5.42
CA LEU A 26 -8.18 -5.35 -3.99
C LEU A 26 -8.32 -4.02 -3.24
N VAL A 27 -9.29 -3.92 -2.34
CA VAL A 27 -9.48 -2.77 -1.45
C VAL A 27 -9.39 -3.23 0.00
N LEU A 28 -8.57 -2.55 0.79
CA LEU A 28 -8.49 -2.70 2.24
C LEU A 28 -9.11 -1.47 2.91
N ARG A 29 -10.06 -1.71 3.82
CA ARG A 29 -10.62 -0.68 4.68
C ARG A 29 -10.85 -1.24 6.08
N ASN A 30 -10.33 -0.56 7.10
CA ASN A 30 -10.38 -0.99 8.50
C ASN A 30 -9.89 -2.44 8.69
N GLY A 31 -8.95 -2.91 7.85
CA GLY A 31 -8.43 -4.28 7.86
C GLY A 31 -9.37 -5.36 7.33
N ASN A 32 -10.49 -4.97 6.73
CA ASN A 32 -11.35 -5.85 5.94
C ASN A 32 -10.92 -5.80 4.46
N PHE A 33 -11.08 -6.92 3.77
CA PHE A 33 -10.62 -7.12 2.39
C PHE A 33 -11.83 -7.19 1.46
N TYR A 34 -11.80 -6.43 0.38
CA TYR A 34 -12.87 -6.38 -0.62
C TYR A 34 -12.26 -6.52 -2.01
N VAL A 35 -12.98 -7.18 -2.91
CA VAL A 35 -12.62 -7.24 -4.33
C VAL A 35 -13.81 -6.97 -5.22
N PHE A 36 -13.57 -6.28 -6.33
CA PHE A 36 -14.54 -6.09 -7.42
C PHE A 36 -13.78 -5.86 -8.74
N ASN A 37 -14.42 -6.16 -9.88
CA ASN A 37 -13.80 -5.98 -11.19
C ASN A 37 -13.63 -4.50 -11.54
N VAL A 38 -12.46 -4.15 -12.08
CA VAL A 38 -12.19 -2.82 -12.67
C VAL A 38 -11.92 -2.92 -14.18
N LEU A 39 -11.79 -4.14 -14.70
CA LEU A 39 -11.72 -4.45 -16.12
C LEU A 39 -12.86 -5.41 -16.51
N GLU A 40 -13.51 -5.10 -17.62
CA GLU A 40 -14.54 -5.92 -18.26
C GLU A 40 -13.94 -7.15 -18.94
N LYS A 41 -14.78 -8.10 -19.36
CA LYS A 41 -14.31 -9.34 -20.00
C LYS A 41 -13.63 -9.08 -21.35
N ASP A 42 -13.98 -7.99 -22.01
CA ASP A 42 -13.38 -7.54 -23.26
C ASP A 42 -12.10 -6.69 -23.05
N GLY A 43 -11.69 -6.47 -21.80
CA GLY A 43 -10.52 -5.68 -21.43
C GLY A 43 -10.76 -4.17 -21.32
N SER A 44 -11.99 -3.69 -21.57
CA SER A 44 -12.34 -2.28 -21.33
C SER A 44 -12.40 -1.98 -19.82
N ILE A 45 -12.25 -0.70 -19.45
CA ILE A 45 -12.33 -0.27 -18.05
C ILE A 45 -13.80 -0.19 -17.65
N VAL A 46 -14.14 -0.74 -16.48
CA VAL A 46 -15.49 -0.60 -15.87
C VAL A 46 -15.80 0.89 -15.70
N LYS A 47 -17.04 1.30 -15.99
CA LYS A 47 -17.42 2.72 -15.95
C LYS A 47 -17.07 3.36 -14.62
N ALA A 48 -16.50 4.56 -14.66
CA ALA A 48 -16.05 5.25 -13.45
C ALA A 48 -17.17 5.51 -12.44
N SER A 49 -18.41 5.71 -12.90
CA SER A 49 -19.60 5.83 -12.05
C SER A 49 -19.96 4.54 -11.31
N GLU A 50 -19.67 3.37 -11.87
CA GLU A 50 -19.86 2.06 -11.24
C GLU A 50 -18.75 1.78 -10.22
N ILE A 51 -17.48 2.04 -10.57
CA ILE A 51 -16.36 1.99 -9.62
C ILE A 51 -16.64 2.92 -8.42
N LYS A 52 -17.14 4.14 -8.67
CA LYS A 52 -17.56 5.07 -7.61
C LYS A 52 -18.65 4.47 -6.72
N ALA A 53 -19.65 3.78 -7.28
CA ALA A 53 -20.69 3.10 -6.50
C ALA A 53 -20.11 1.99 -5.61
N HIS A 54 -19.21 1.17 -6.15
CA HIS A 54 -18.55 0.09 -5.40
C HIS A 54 -17.65 0.61 -4.27
N LEU A 55 -16.88 1.68 -4.52
CA LEU A 55 -16.07 2.32 -3.48
C LEU A 55 -16.95 2.98 -2.40
N ASN A 56 -18.05 3.63 -2.79
CA ASN A 56 -19.01 4.17 -1.83
C ASN A 56 -19.64 3.07 -0.96
N TYR A 57 -19.97 1.92 -1.56
CA TYR A 57 -20.45 0.75 -0.83
C TYR A 57 -19.44 0.29 0.24
N ILE A 58 -18.16 0.16 -0.13
CA ILE A 58 -17.08 -0.20 0.82
C ILE A 58 -16.89 0.87 1.91
N LEU A 59 -16.97 2.16 1.56
CA LEU A 59 -16.88 3.27 2.51
C LEU A 59 -18.07 3.29 3.49
N SER A 60 -19.23 2.80 3.07
CA SER A 60 -20.43 2.70 3.90
C SER A 60 -20.49 1.47 4.82
N ASP A 61 -19.61 0.48 4.60
CA ASP A 61 -19.54 -0.72 5.43
C ASP A 61 -19.03 -0.35 6.84
N ASN A 62 -19.83 -0.59 7.88
CA ASN A 62 -19.48 -0.27 9.26
C ASN A 62 -18.88 -1.46 10.03
N THR A 63 -18.44 -2.51 9.33
CA THR A 63 -17.75 -3.63 9.97
C THR A 63 -16.51 -3.10 10.72
N PRO A 64 -16.36 -3.41 12.01
CA PRO A 64 -15.15 -3.05 12.75
C PRO A 64 -13.92 -3.75 12.17
N THR A 65 -12.75 -3.32 12.63
CA THR A 65 -11.50 -4.06 12.37
C THR A 65 -11.61 -5.48 12.91
N PRO A 66 -11.25 -6.51 12.13
CA PRO A 66 -11.24 -7.88 12.62
C PRO A 66 -10.37 -8.02 13.88
N GLU A 67 -10.76 -8.92 14.78
CA GLU A 67 -9.96 -9.21 15.99
C GLU A 67 -8.54 -9.68 15.64
N PHE A 68 -8.39 -10.40 14.52
CA PHE A 68 -7.12 -10.89 13.98
C PHE A 68 -6.91 -10.37 12.54
N PRO A 69 -6.42 -9.14 12.34
CA PRO A 69 -6.21 -8.57 11.00
C PRO A 69 -5.05 -9.26 10.27
N LEU A 70 -5.33 -9.88 9.13
CA LEU A 70 -4.32 -10.65 8.37
C LEU A 70 -3.17 -9.79 7.82
N GLY A 71 -3.38 -8.48 7.63
CA GLY A 71 -2.34 -7.59 7.07
C GLY A 71 -1.02 -7.61 7.87
N TYR A 72 -1.09 -7.83 9.19
CA TYR A 72 0.08 -7.99 10.07
C TYR A 72 1.00 -9.13 9.63
N LEU A 73 0.46 -10.21 9.07
CA LEU A 73 1.26 -11.36 8.65
C LEU A 73 2.23 -11.02 7.53
N THR A 74 1.91 -10.05 6.67
CA THR A 74 2.82 -9.60 5.59
C THR A 74 4.01 -8.79 6.10
N SER A 75 4.01 -8.39 7.37
CA SER A 75 5.12 -7.68 8.04
C SER A 75 6.09 -8.60 8.80
N GLU A 76 5.81 -9.90 8.87
CA GLU A 76 6.64 -10.87 9.58
C GLU A 76 7.98 -11.15 8.87
N ASP A 77 8.87 -11.79 9.63
CA ASP A 77 10.02 -12.49 9.06
C ASP A 77 9.55 -13.42 7.92
N ARG A 78 10.32 -13.47 6.83
CA ARG A 78 9.87 -14.10 5.58
C ARG A 78 9.70 -15.62 5.70
N ASN A 79 10.56 -16.29 6.47
CA ASN A 79 10.42 -17.72 6.73
C ASN A 79 9.21 -18.01 7.63
N THR A 80 9.02 -17.18 8.66
CA THR A 80 7.83 -17.25 9.53
C THR A 80 6.55 -17.06 8.71
N TRP A 81 6.51 -16.02 7.87
CA TRP A 81 5.36 -15.75 7.01
C TRP A 81 5.13 -16.86 5.99
N ALA A 82 6.18 -17.45 5.40
CA ALA A 82 6.05 -18.58 4.48
C ALA A 82 5.33 -19.77 5.13
N ILE A 83 5.68 -20.10 6.39
CA ILE A 83 5.06 -21.20 7.14
C ILE A 83 3.59 -20.88 7.47
N VAL A 84 3.31 -19.66 7.96
CA VAL A 84 1.96 -19.26 8.34
C VAL A 84 1.05 -19.14 7.11
N ARG A 85 1.58 -18.66 5.98
CA ARG A 85 0.83 -18.61 4.72
C ARG A 85 0.47 -20.00 4.20
N GLN A 86 1.37 -20.99 4.34
CA GLN A 86 1.02 -22.38 4.01
C GLN A 86 -0.12 -22.89 4.89
N LYS A 87 -0.10 -22.61 6.20
CA LYS A 87 -1.22 -22.95 7.10
C LYS A 87 -2.53 -22.27 6.72
N LEU A 88 -2.50 -21.02 6.25
CA LEU A 88 -3.69 -20.35 5.71
C LEU A 88 -4.25 -21.12 4.51
N LEU A 89 -3.39 -21.55 3.58
CA LEU A 89 -3.81 -22.36 2.43
C LEU A 89 -4.42 -23.69 2.89
N ASP A 90 -3.73 -24.39 3.80
CA ASP A 90 -4.20 -25.68 4.33
C ASP A 90 -5.54 -25.55 5.08
N ASN A 91 -5.82 -24.37 5.65
CA ASN A 91 -7.08 -24.05 6.33
C ASN A 91 -8.19 -23.50 5.39
N GLY A 92 -8.11 -23.78 4.09
CA GLY A 92 -9.19 -23.48 3.14
C GLY A 92 -9.21 -22.04 2.60
N ASN A 93 -8.12 -21.27 2.74
CA ASN A 93 -8.07 -19.87 2.30
C ASN A 93 -7.51 -19.67 0.88
N GLN A 94 -7.40 -20.73 0.07
CA GLN A 94 -6.74 -20.68 -1.23
C GLN A 94 -7.39 -19.68 -2.19
N GLU A 95 -8.71 -19.66 -2.30
CA GLU A 95 -9.43 -18.75 -3.20
C GLU A 95 -9.28 -17.28 -2.76
N ALA A 96 -9.40 -17.02 -1.46
CA ALA A 96 -9.24 -15.68 -0.91
C ALA A 96 -7.82 -15.14 -1.11
N LEU A 97 -6.79 -15.95 -0.81
CA LEU A 97 -5.40 -15.58 -1.04
C LEU A 97 -5.10 -15.39 -2.53
N HIS A 98 -5.62 -16.24 -3.41
CA HIS A 98 -5.47 -16.06 -4.85
C HIS A 98 -6.04 -14.71 -5.31
N LYS A 99 -7.22 -14.31 -4.82
CA LYS A 99 -7.81 -12.99 -5.14
C LYS A 99 -6.96 -11.84 -4.64
N VAL A 100 -6.36 -11.95 -3.45
CA VAL A 100 -5.42 -10.95 -2.93
C VAL A 100 -4.17 -10.84 -3.81
N ASP A 101 -3.54 -11.97 -4.13
CA ASP A 101 -2.29 -12.02 -4.89
C ASP A 101 -2.45 -11.44 -6.31
N SER A 102 -3.50 -11.88 -7.01
CA SER A 102 -3.73 -11.62 -8.43
C SER A 102 -4.35 -10.25 -8.74
N ALA A 103 -4.91 -9.56 -7.75
CA ALA A 103 -5.55 -8.25 -7.96
C ALA A 103 -4.64 -7.25 -8.67
N VAL A 104 -5.21 -6.33 -9.47
CA VAL A 104 -4.43 -5.38 -10.28
C VAL A 104 -3.44 -4.58 -9.43
N PHE A 105 -3.86 -4.12 -8.26
CA PHE A 105 -3.05 -3.54 -7.18
C PHE A 105 -3.90 -3.53 -5.90
N CYS A 106 -3.37 -2.99 -4.81
CA CYS A 106 -4.09 -2.82 -3.55
C CYS A 106 -4.46 -1.35 -3.32
N LEU A 107 -5.72 -1.05 -3.00
CA LEU A 107 -6.16 0.29 -2.57
C LEU A 107 -6.45 0.24 -1.07
N CYS A 108 -5.75 1.04 -0.27
CA CYS A 108 -5.97 1.15 1.18
C CYS A 108 -6.73 2.44 1.47
N LEU A 109 -7.93 2.32 2.02
CA LEU A 109 -8.77 3.45 2.44
C LEU A 109 -8.63 3.63 3.96
N ASP A 110 -7.89 4.66 4.36
CA ASP A 110 -7.69 5.01 5.77
C ASP A 110 -8.77 6.02 6.22
N ASP A 111 -9.42 5.75 7.34
CA ASP A 111 -10.61 6.49 7.82
C ASP A 111 -10.29 7.69 8.71
N PHE A 112 -9.03 8.12 8.74
CA PHE A 112 -8.53 9.28 9.48
C PHE A 112 -7.82 10.28 8.54
N PRO A 113 -7.82 11.58 8.88
CA PRO A 113 -7.03 12.59 8.16
C PRO A 113 -5.56 12.56 8.60
N VAL A 114 -4.69 13.16 7.79
CA VAL A 114 -3.30 13.42 8.12
C VAL A 114 -3.23 14.56 9.15
N LYS A 115 -2.29 14.47 10.09
CA LYS A 115 -2.15 15.43 11.20
C LYS A 115 -1.04 16.43 10.89
N ASP A 116 0.11 15.90 10.50
CA ASP A 116 1.31 16.64 10.12
C ASP A 116 2.17 15.75 9.20
N ARG A 117 3.34 16.25 8.78
CA ARG A 117 4.25 15.53 7.88
C ARG A 117 4.91 14.30 8.51
N VAL A 118 5.07 14.28 9.83
CA VAL A 118 5.62 13.13 10.55
C VAL A 118 4.57 12.02 10.57
N HIS A 119 3.33 12.35 10.94
CA HIS A 119 2.20 11.44 10.85
C HIS A 119 1.99 10.91 9.43
N LEU A 120 2.07 11.77 8.41
CA LEU A 120 2.03 11.35 7.00
C LEU A 120 3.11 10.32 6.69
N SER A 121 4.36 10.60 7.06
CA SER A 121 5.50 9.73 6.77
C SER A 121 5.34 8.36 7.43
N HIS A 122 4.95 8.32 8.71
CA HIS A 122 4.65 7.07 9.41
C HIS A 122 3.49 6.33 8.73
N ASN A 123 2.40 7.03 8.37
CA ASN A 123 1.22 6.39 7.78
C ASN A 123 1.49 5.74 6.40
N MET A 124 2.27 6.43 5.56
CA MET A 124 2.57 5.97 4.19
C MET A 124 3.73 4.97 4.14
N LEU A 125 4.64 5.01 5.12
CA LEU A 125 5.74 4.06 5.23
C LEU A 125 5.26 2.71 5.76
N HIS A 126 4.53 2.72 6.88
CA HIS A 126 4.06 1.50 7.53
C HIS A 126 2.57 1.59 7.89
N GLY A 127 2.06 2.72 8.39
CA GLY A 127 0.69 2.83 8.88
C GLY A 127 0.37 1.79 9.95
N SER A 128 -0.92 1.47 10.09
CA SER A 128 -1.34 0.25 10.77
C SER A 128 -1.27 -0.90 9.78
N ALA A 129 -0.42 -1.90 10.04
CA ALA A 129 -0.33 -3.09 9.19
C ALA A 129 -1.67 -3.83 9.02
N SER A 130 -2.65 -3.59 9.90
CA SER A 130 -4.01 -4.10 9.72
C SER A 130 -4.64 -3.70 8.39
N ASN A 131 -4.32 -2.52 7.84
CA ASN A 131 -4.91 -1.96 6.63
C ASN A 131 -3.89 -1.87 5.48
N ARG A 132 -2.93 -2.80 5.43
CA ARG A 132 -1.89 -2.91 4.39
C ARG A 132 -1.72 -4.36 3.97
N TRP A 133 -1.27 -4.56 2.72
CA TRP A 133 -0.78 -5.84 2.23
C TRP A 133 0.59 -5.63 1.60
N TYR A 134 1.65 -5.68 2.42
CA TYR A 134 2.99 -5.24 2.03
C TYR A 134 3.62 -6.09 0.92
N ASP A 135 3.13 -7.31 0.72
CA ASP A 135 3.59 -8.20 -0.34
C ASP A 135 3.07 -7.78 -1.74
N LYS A 136 2.06 -6.91 -1.83
CA LYS A 136 1.56 -6.46 -3.13
C LYS A 136 2.63 -5.64 -3.83
N SER A 137 2.73 -5.76 -5.16
CA SER A 137 3.66 -4.94 -5.97
C SER A 137 3.64 -3.47 -5.56
N PHE A 138 2.45 -2.91 -5.38
CA PHE A 138 2.22 -1.65 -4.69
C PHE A 138 0.79 -1.54 -4.13
N SER A 139 0.65 -0.65 -3.16
CA SER A 139 -0.61 -0.14 -2.64
C SER A 139 -0.73 1.35 -2.90
N ILE A 140 -1.88 1.81 -3.37
CA ILE A 140 -2.29 3.22 -3.26
C ILE A 140 -2.97 3.37 -1.91
N ILE A 141 -2.47 4.27 -1.08
CA ILE A 141 -3.06 4.60 0.22
C ILE A 141 -3.78 5.94 0.05
N MET A 142 -5.02 6.03 0.51
CA MET A 142 -5.81 7.26 0.51
C MET A 142 -6.44 7.46 1.89
N THR A 143 -6.13 8.60 2.52
CA THR A 143 -6.70 9.01 3.81
C THR A 143 -8.02 9.74 3.62
N LYS A 144 -8.78 9.90 4.72
CA LYS A 144 -10.10 10.54 4.72
C LYS A 144 -10.11 11.97 4.17
N ASP A 145 -9.00 12.69 4.30
CA ASP A 145 -8.83 14.05 3.77
C ASP A 145 -8.37 14.10 2.31
N GLY A 146 -8.27 12.94 1.64
CA GLY A 146 -7.85 12.82 0.25
C GLY A 146 -6.34 12.80 0.04
N THR A 147 -5.51 12.82 1.10
CA THR A 147 -4.07 12.64 0.95
C THR A 147 -3.78 11.24 0.41
N ALA A 148 -2.97 11.15 -0.65
CA ALA A 148 -2.66 9.88 -1.29
C ALA A 148 -1.15 9.66 -1.44
N ALA A 149 -0.73 8.40 -1.33
CA ALA A 149 0.65 7.98 -1.58
C ALA A 149 0.71 6.56 -2.14
N ILE A 150 1.88 6.18 -2.64
CA ILE A 150 2.18 4.80 -3.07
C ILE A 150 3.16 4.19 -2.07
N ASN A 151 2.80 3.02 -1.55
CA ASN A 151 3.68 2.13 -0.80
C ASN A 151 3.97 0.91 -1.68
N PHE A 152 5.24 0.55 -1.92
CA PHE A 152 5.57 -0.49 -2.90
C PHE A 152 6.60 -1.50 -2.37
N GLU A 153 6.45 -2.76 -2.79
CA GLU A 153 7.37 -3.84 -2.47
C GLU A 153 8.65 -3.68 -3.33
N HIS A 154 9.82 -3.72 -2.71
CA HIS A 154 11.06 -3.32 -3.39
C HIS A 154 11.69 -4.46 -4.23
N SER A 155 11.43 -5.73 -3.92
CA SER A 155 12.18 -6.83 -4.55
C SER A 155 11.96 -7.00 -6.05
N TRP A 156 10.85 -6.47 -6.59
CA TRP A 156 10.53 -6.62 -8.02
C TRP A 156 11.16 -5.56 -8.93
N GLY A 157 11.74 -4.49 -8.40
CA GLY A 157 12.32 -3.41 -9.23
C GLY A 157 13.02 -2.29 -8.44
N ASP A 158 13.58 -1.33 -9.17
CA ASP A 158 14.38 -0.21 -8.65
C ASP A 158 13.58 1.07 -8.38
N GLY A 159 12.25 1.02 -8.56
CA GLY A 159 11.35 2.15 -8.36
C GLY A 159 11.15 3.06 -9.58
N VAL A 160 11.92 2.94 -10.67
CA VAL A 160 11.73 3.79 -11.87
C VAL A 160 10.36 3.59 -12.49
N ALA A 161 9.89 2.34 -12.55
CA ALA A 161 8.54 2.01 -13.01
C ALA A 161 7.45 2.62 -12.11
N VAL A 162 7.67 2.65 -10.80
CA VAL A 162 6.74 3.25 -9.82
C VAL A 162 6.69 4.76 -10.00
N LEU A 163 7.84 5.43 -10.15
CA LEU A 163 7.90 6.87 -10.37
C LEU A 163 7.22 7.26 -11.69
N ARG A 164 7.41 6.48 -12.76
CA ARG A 164 6.71 6.73 -14.03
C ARG A 164 5.20 6.59 -13.85
N PHE A 165 4.74 5.51 -13.22
CA PHE A 165 3.33 5.30 -12.91
C PHE A 165 2.74 6.46 -12.10
N GLN A 166 3.39 6.86 -11.01
CA GLN A 166 2.95 7.96 -10.15
C GLN A 166 2.80 9.28 -10.94
N ASN A 167 3.78 9.63 -11.78
CA ASN A 167 3.75 10.86 -12.55
C ASN A 167 2.58 10.87 -13.55
N GLU A 168 2.36 9.77 -14.28
CA GLU A 168 1.27 9.67 -15.25
C GLU A 168 -0.10 9.66 -14.56
N VAL A 169 -0.26 8.91 -13.46
CA VAL A 169 -1.51 8.87 -12.69
C VAL A 169 -1.82 10.21 -12.06
N PHE A 170 -0.83 10.89 -11.46
CA PHE A 170 -1.02 12.22 -10.89
C PHE A 170 -1.48 13.21 -11.97
N LYS A 171 -0.81 13.21 -13.11
CA LYS A 171 -1.17 14.09 -14.23
C LYS A 171 -2.58 13.79 -14.75
N ASP A 172 -2.88 12.53 -15.05
CA ASP A 172 -4.15 12.13 -15.65
C ASP A 172 -5.34 12.37 -14.69
N SER A 173 -5.20 11.99 -13.41
CA SER A 173 -6.26 12.17 -12.42
C SER A 173 -6.54 13.63 -12.06
N THR A 174 -5.57 14.53 -12.23
CA THR A 174 -5.73 15.97 -11.94
C THR A 174 -6.15 16.78 -13.16
N GLU A 175 -5.66 16.45 -14.36
CA GLU A 175 -6.00 17.16 -15.61
C GLU A 175 -7.27 16.61 -16.26
N ARG A 176 -7.54 15.30 -16.15
CA ARG A 176 -8.64 14.58 -16.80
C ARG A 176 -9.37 13.64 -15.82
N PRO A 177 -9.94 14.16 -14.72
CA PRO A 177 -10.58 13.33 -13.71
C PRO A 177 -11.76 12.54 -14.30
N ALA A 178 -11.79 11.23 -14.04
CA ALA A 178 -12.86 10.34 -14.53
C ALA A 178 -14.24 10.63 -13.89
N VAL A 179 -14.25 11.25 -12.71
CA VAL A 179 -15.44 11.71 -11.98
C VAL A 179 -15.14 13.03 -11.28
N SER A 180 -16.18 13.82 -11.00
CA SER A 180 -16.13 15.00 -10.15
C SER A 180 -16.77 14.73 -8.78
N PRO A 181 -16.59 15.63 -7.79
CA PRO A 181 -17.32 15.57 -6.52
C PRO A 181 -18.84 15.54 -6.72
N GLN A 182 -19.34 16.18 -7.78
CA GLN A 182 -20.78 16.24 -8.12
C GLN A 182 -21.27 15.03 -8.93
N SER A 183 -20.37 14.19 -9.47
CA SER A 183 -20.80 13.00 -10.23
C SER A 183 -21.63 12.07 -9.36
N THR A 184 -22.78 11.64 -9.86
CA THR A 184 -23.60 10.64 -9.18
C THR A 184 -23.02 9.24 -9.37
N PRO A 185 -22.96 8.41 -8.32
CA PRO A 185 -22.66 6.99 -8.49
C PRO A 185 -23.70 6.32 -9.39
N ALA A 186 -23.29 5.31 -10.15
CA ALA A 186 -24.24 4.52 -10.96
C ALA A 186 -25.21 3.75 -10.05
N THR A 187 -26.44 3.56 -10.52
CA THR A 187 -27.41 2.68 -9.86
C THR A 187 -27.10 1.23 -10.22
N VAL A 188 -26.18 0.60 -9.47
CA VAL A 188 -25.75 -0.79 -9.65
C VAL A 188 -25.80 -1.56 -8.33
N ASP A 189 -26.02 -2.87 -8.40
CA ASP A 189 -26.01 -3.75 -7.24
C ASP A 189 -24.58 -4.05 -6.76
N SER A 190 -24.05 -3.13 -5.95
CA SER A 190 -22.72 -3.27 -5.36
C SER A 190 -22.64 -4.41 -4.34
N SER A 191 -23.76 -4.85 -3.76
CA SER A 191 -23.76 -5.94 -2.77
C SER A 191 -23.44 -7.29 -3.41
N ASN A 192 -23.81 -7.46 -4.69
CA ASN A 192 -23.46 -8.63 -5.49
C ASN A 192 -22.12 -8.47 -6.22
N ALA A 193 -21.76 -7.25 -6.64
CA ALA A 193 -20.53 -6.99 -7.39
C ALA A 193 -19.27 -6.92 -6.52
N VAL A 194 -19.39 -6.44 -5.28
CA VAL A 194 -18.29 -6.30 -4.32
C VAL A 194 -18.28 -7.50 -3.38
N GLN A 195 -17.25 -8.32 -3.50
CA GLN A 195 -17.04 -9.44 -2.60
C GLN A 195 -16.16 -9.03 -1.42
N LYS A 196 -16.69 -9.11 -0.20
CA LYS A 196 -15.88 -9.09 1.02
C LYS A 196 -15.23 -10.46 1.21
N LEU A 197 -13.90 -10.50 1.27
CA LEU A 197 -13.16 -11.74 1.50
C LEU A 197 -13.24 -12.13 2.97
N THR A 198 -13.48 -13.42 3.21
CA THR A 198 -13.47 -14.02 4.54
C THR A 198 -12.30 -14.99 4.63
N PHE A 199 -11.69 -15.07 5.81
CA PHE A 199 -10.57 -15.95 6.07
C PHE A 199 -10.89 -16.85 7.26
N ASN A 200 -10.67 -18.15 7.06
CA ASN A 200 -10.78 -19.15 8.10
C ASN A 200 -9.49 -19.15 8.91
N LEU A 201 -9.61 -18.85 10.21
CA LEU A 201 -8.48 -18.83 11.15
C LEU A 201 -8.75 -19.82 12.28
N ASP A 202 -7.89 -20.83 12.39
CA ASP A 202 -7.79 -21.68 13.58
C ASP A 202 -6.99 -20.96 14.68
N ASP A 203 -6.90 -21.55 15.87
CA ASP A 203 -6.21 -20.94 17.00
C ASP A 203 -4.70 -20.70 16.75
N PRO A 204 -3.96 -21.63 16.09
CA PRO A 204 -2.60 -21.35 15.64
C PRO A 204 -2.47 -20.12 14.71
N LEU A 205 -3.38 -19.93 13.76
CA LEU A 205 -3.37 -18.78 12.86
C LEU A 205 -3.68 -17.48 13.62
N LYS A 206 -4.65 -17.49 14.54
CA LYS A 206 -4.96 -16.34 15.41
C LYS A 206 -3.76 -15.94 16.28
N ALA A 207 -3.07 -16.93 16.85
CA ALA A 207 -1.84 -16.69 17.61
C ALA A 207 -0.74 -16.08 16.73
N ALA A 208 -0.56 -16.58 15.51
CA ALA A 208 0.42 -16.02 14.57
C ALA A 208 0.13 -14.54 14.22
N VAL A 209 -1.14 -14.18 14.00
CA VAL A 209 -1.52 -12.77 13.79
C VAL A 209 -1.21 -11.91 15.01
N THR A 210 -1.48 -12.43 16.21
CA THR A 210 -1.21 -11.72 17.47
C THR A 210 0.28 -11.47 17.68
N ASP A 211 1.12 -12.46 17.39
CA ASP A 211 2.57 -12.33 17.52
C ASP A 211 3.17 -11.42 16.45
N ALA A 212 2.69 -11.49 15.21
CA ALA A 212 3.05 -10.58 14.14
C ALA A 212 2.74 -9.12 14.52
N LYS A 213 1.56 -8.87 15.12
CA LYS A 213 1.18 -7.56 15.63
C LYS A 213 2.14 -7.06 16.71
N LYS A 214 2.45 -7.88 17.72
CA LYS A 214 3.39 -7.50 18.79
C LYS A 214 4.76 -7.11 18.24
N LYS A 215 5.30 -7.90 17.30
CA LYS A 215 6.59 -7.61 16.66
C LYS A 215 6.53 -6.34 15.83
N PHE A 216 5.48 -6.15 15.05
CA PHE A 216 5.25 -4.94 14.27
C PHE A 216 5.21 -3.71 15.16
N ASP A 217 4.39 -3.72 16.21
CA ASP A 217 4.23 -2.61 17.14
C ASP A 217 5.57 -2.26 17.82
N ALA A 218 6.34 -3.28 18.23
CA ALA A 218 7.67 -3.08 18.80
C ALA A 218 8.64 -2.44 17.79
N LEU A 219 8.69 -2.93 16.55
CA LEU A 219 9.55 -2.38 15.49
C LEU A 219 9.19 -0.93 15.19
N VAL A 220 7.91 -0.65 14.99
CA VAL A 220 7.40 0.69 14.68
C VAL A 220 7.64 1.68 15.82
N SER A 221 7.54 1.23 17.08
CA SER A 221 7.79 2.09 18.25
C SER A 221 9.25 2.57 18.35
N SER A 222 10.19 1.84 17.73
CA SER A 222 11.60 2.21 17.70
C SER A 222 11.98 3.19 16.57
N LEU A 223 11.07 3.40 15.61
CA LEU A 223 11.32 4.26 14.46
C LEU A 223 10.92 5.71 14.78
N THR A 224 11.85 6.65 14.61
CA THR A 224 11.57 8.10 14.69
C THR A 224 11.75 8.74 13.32
N ILE A 225 10.76 9.53 12.88
CA ILE A 225 10.83 10.30 11.64
C ILE A 225 10.72 11.79 11.97
N ALA A 226 11.60 12.59 11.38
CA ALA A 226 11.53 14.04 11.39
C ALA A 226 11.70 14.58 9.97
N THR A 227 11.11 15.75 9.70
CA THR A 227 11.19 16.39 8.38
C THR A 227 11.65 17.83 8.54
N MET A 228 12.48 18.30 7.60
CA MET A 228 12.92 19.69 7.53
C MET A 228 12.70 20.24 6.12
N GLU A 229 12.23 21.49 6.03
CA GLU A 229 12.21 22.24 4.77
C GLU A 229 13.28 23.31 4.77
N PHE A 230 14.26 23.18 3.87
CA PHE A 230 15.26 24.22 3.67
C PHE A 230 14.73 25.31 2.73
N LYS A 231 14.38 26.48 3.29
CA LYS A 231 13.71 27.58 2.54
C LYS A 231 14.65 28.67 2.02
N ARG A 232 15.94 28.64 2.36
CA ARG A 232 16.90 29.70 2.00
C ARG A 232 17.38 29.65 0.54
N GLY A 233 17.14 28.54 -0.16
CA GLY A 233 17.52 28.36 -1.56
C GLY A 233 17.39 26.91 -2.01
N GLY A 234 17.96 26.60 -3.18
CA GLY A 234 17.92 25.26 -3.75
C GLY A 234 18.64 25.22 -5.10
N LYS A 235 18.07 24.43 -6.03
CA LYS A 235 18.65 24.18 -7.36
C LYS A 235 19.06 25.45 -8.12
N GLU A 236 18.17 26.44 -8.20
CA GLU A 236 18.44 27.66 -8.98
C GLU A 236 19.62 28.45 -8.41
N PHE A 237 19.64 28.68 -7.09
CA PHE A 237 20.76 29.38 -6.44
C PHE A 237 22.09 28.63 -6.62
N LEU A 238 22.12 27.33 -6.34
CA LEU A 238 23.35 26.52 -6.42
C LEU A 238 23.93 26.48 -7.85
N LYS A 239 23.05 26.45 -8.86
CA LYS A 239 23.47 26.55 -10.26
C LYS A 239 24.14 27.88 -10.59
N THR A 240 23.69 29.01 -10.02
CA THR A 240 24.38 30.31 -10.22
C THR A 240 25.80 30.30 -9.65
N GLN A 241 26.05 29.49 -8.62
CA GLN A 241 27.37 29.29 -8.02
C GLN A 241 28.19 28.21 -8.73
N LYS A 242 27.70 27.64 -9.86
CA LYS A 242 28.31 26.52 -10.60
C LYS A 242 28.52 25.26 -9.75
N LEU A 243 27.64 25.04 -8.77
CA LEU A 243 27.68 23.87 -7.89
C LEU A 243 26.57 22.88 -8.25
N SER A 244 26.88 21.58 -8.20
CA SER A 244 25.88 20.52 -8.35
C SER A 244 24.96 20.51 -7.12
N PRO A 245 23.63 20.69 -7.29
CA PRO A 245 22.69 20.65 -6.17
C PRO A 245 22.70 19.33 -5.41
N ASP A 246 22.89 18.22 -6.13
CA ASP A 246 22.97 16.88 -5.55
C ASP A 246 24.25 16.73 -4.71
N ALA A 247 25.41 17.11 -5.27
CA ALA A 247 26.68 17.04 -4.55
C ALA A 247 26.67 17.88 -3.26
N ILE A 248 26.04 19.06 -3.30
CA ILE A 248 25.89 19.91 -2.10
C ILE A 248 24.94 19.29 -1.08
N SER A 249 23.87 18.62 -1.51
CA SER A 249 22.97 17.89 -0.62
C SER A 249 23.70 16.72 0.05
N GLN A 250 24.46 15.93 -0.70
CA GLN A 250 25.30 14.84 -0.18
C GLN A 250 26.37 15.35 0.80
N LEU A 251 27.08 16.43 0.44
CA LEU A 251 28.05 17.07 1.33
C LEU A 251 27.42 17.54 2.64
N SER A 252 26.17 18.03 2.60
CA SER A 252 25.46 18.44 3.81
C SER A 252 25.20 17.27 4.77
N PHE A 253 24.91 16.06 4.25
CA PHE A 253 24.78 14.86 5.08
C PHE A 253 26.11 14.46 5.70
N GLN A 254 27.19 14.49 4.92
CA GLN A 254 28.54 14.20 5.42
C GLN A 254 28.96 15.17 6.54
N MET A 255 28.74 16.48 6.35
CA MET A 255 29.03 17.49 7.37
C MET A 255 28.15 17.33 8.61
N ALA A 256 26.85 17.04 8.43
CA ALA A 256 25.94 16.84 9.54
C ALA A 256 26.34 15.62 10.38
N PHE A 257 26.64 14.50 9.73
CA PHE A 257 27.08 13.27 10.39
C PHE A 257 28.41 13.46 11.14
N LEU A 258 29.41 14.06 10.48
CA LEU A 258 30.69 14.39 11.12
C LEU A 258 30.50 15.32 12.31
N ARG A 259 29.62 16.32 12.22
CA ARG A 259 29.35 17.25 13.33
C ARG A 259 28.64 16.55 14.50
N GLN A 260 27.75 15.62 14.23
CA GLN A 260 26.96 14.93 15.25
C GLN A 260 27.75 13.82 15.94
N TYR A 261 28.57 13.08 15.20
CA TYR A 261 29.21 11.84 15.67
C TYR A 261 30.74 11.86 15.62
N GLY A 262 31.37 12.85 14.99
CA GLY A 262 32.83 12.96 14.91
C GLY A 262 33.50 11.93 13.98
N GLN A 263 32.75 11.34 13.04
CA GLN A 263 33.23 10.27 12.14
C GLN A 263 32.70 10.47 10.71
N THR A 264 33.22 9.69 9.77
CA THR A 264 32.76 9.63 8.36
C THR A 264 32.17 8.24 8.08
N THR A 265 31.07 8.19 7.33
CA THR A 265 30.40 6.96 6.87
C THR A 265 30.85 6.56 5.47
#